data_AF-A0A9X2KVW3-F1
#
_entry.id   AF-A0A9X2KVW3-F1
#
_cell.length_a   1.000
_cell.length_b   1.000
_cell.length_c   1.000
_cell.angle_alpha   90.00
_cell.angle_beta   90.00
_cell.angle_gamma   90.00
#
_symmetry.space_group_name_H-M   'P 1'
#
loop_
_entity.id
_entity.type
_entity.pdbx_description
1 polymer ?
#
loop_
_entity_poly.entity_id
_entity_poly.type
_entity_poly.pdbx_seq_one_letter_code
_entity_poly.pdbx_strand_id
1 'polypeptide(L)'
;MKNYIKYMAILALGVVSCEPELENSIEDDGFYSNGEADFSNYVALGNSLTAGYADGALYITGQQNSYPNIIASKMELAAEGDFDFTQPLVNDNIGGLLLGGNQIQQPRFVLAGESALTARPARLNATPTTEVSNKLTGPFNNMGVPGAKSFHLLAPGYGNVAGVPSGMANPYFARFASSEGTTIVADAVAQNPTFFTLWIGNNDVLSFATSGGDGVYQQNNTDFATYGPNDITDPNAFAFVYNSIVSELAGEDGSSAEGVLINIPNVTDIPFFNVVPVNPIPLDANTAAALNAQFGAYNTQILPGLVQAGILTEAEANSRKIIFTESNQNFVTLVDEDLTNVTGILQQAPFNLDPQTAALLGQLRQATSEDLIPLTSSSFIGTTVNNNPMLVNGVSVPLGDEHVLTASEQEIVAQVTTQYNAAIASIAQNYSLGLVDANALLSQIGASGGLNYQGIPITSQFVTGGAFSLDGVHLTPRGNAVIANEIIKVINANYEANLPNVDVGSYGTVSLSNNVQ
;
A
#
# COMPACT_ATOMS: atom_id res chain seq x y z
N MET A 1 3.18 12.96 -99.24
CA MET A 1 2.45 13.76 -98.23
C MET A 1 1.04 13.22 -98.09
N LYS A 2 0.77 12.48 -97.00
CA LYS A 2 -0.55 12.24 -96.37
C LYS A 2 -0.38 11.15 -95.30
N ASN A 3 -0.75 11.53 -94.07
CA ASN A 3 -1.44 10.79 -93.01
C ASN A 3 -1.12 9.30 -92.75
N TYR A 4 -0.95 8.91 -91.49
CA TYR A 4 -2.00 8.23 -90.68
C TYR A 4 -1.44 7.44 -89.46
N ILE A 5 -2.12 7.63 -88.32
CA ILE A 5 -2.52 6.63 -87.29
C ILE A 5 -1.43 6.12 -86.32
N LYS A 6 -1.42 6.64 -85.09
CA LYS A 6 -1.86 6.03 -83.80
C LYS A 6 -1.13 4.74 -83.41
N TYR A 7 -0.36 4.75 -82.31
CA TYR A 7 -0.73 4.20 -80.99
C TYR A 7 0.49 4.17 -80.03
N MET A 8 0.24 4.57 -78.78
CA MET A 8 0.97 4.30 -77.53
C MET A 8 2.45 4.69 -77.38
N ALA A 9 2.71 5.66 -76.50
CA ALA A 9 3.43 5.41 -75.23
C ALA A 9 3.47 6.68 -74.34
N ILE A 10 2.94 6.50 -73.12
CA ILE A 10 3.28 7.19 -71.86
C ILE A 10 2.84 8.65 -71.70
N LEU A 11 1.65 8.75 -71.09
CA LEU A 11 1.10 9.90 -70.39
C LEU A 11 1.85 10.04 -69.05
N ALA A 12 2.75 11.01 -68.93
CA ALA A 12 3.27 11.47 -67.65
C ALA A 12 2.38 12.64 -67.18
N LEU A 13 1.30 12.31 -66.48
CA LEU A 13 0.50 13.27 -65.72
C LEU A 13 0.75 12.99 -64.23
N GLY A 14 1.33 13.99 -63.56
CA GLY A 14 1.56 13.97 -62.14
C GLY A 14 0.27 13.76 -61.36
N VAL A 15 0.29 12.76 -60.50
CA VAL A 15 -0.62 12.64 -59.36
C VAL A 15 0.28 12.84 -58.15
N VAL A 16 0.20 14.02 -57.54
CA VAL A 16 0.60 14.19 -56.14
C VAL A 16 -0.44 13.39 -55.35
N SER A 17 -0.04 12.19 -54.94
CA SER A 17 -0.80 11.39 -53.98
C SER A 17 -0.56 12.02 -52.61
N CYS A 18 -1.58 12.62 -52.00
CA CYS A 18 -1.66 12.62 -50.55
C CYS A 18 -1.74 11.14 -50.15
N GLU A 19 -0.72 10.61 -49.49
CA GLU A 19 -0.92 9.42 -48.66
C GLU A 19 -1.89 9.84 -47.55
N PRO A 20 -3.06 9.19 -47.41
CA PRO A 20 -3.80 9.31 -46.17
C PRO A 20 -2.98 8.53 -45.14
N GLU A 21 -2.32 9.24 -44.23
CA GLU A 21 -1.89 8.64 -42.98
C GLU A 21 -3.17 8.23 -42.24
N LEU A 22 -3.42 6.93 -42.19
CA LEU A 22 -4.46 6.38 -41.33
C LEU A 22 -3.94 6.48 -39.89
N GLU A 23 -4.13 7.65 -39.29
CA GLU A 23 -3.65 7.95 -37.93
C GLU A 23 -4.57 7.43 -36.83
N ASN A 24 -5.71 6.80 -37.14
CA ASN A 24 -6.60 6.22 -36.13
C ASN A 24 -7.11 4.84 -36.57
N SER A 25 -7.07 3.86 -35.64
CA SER A 25 -7.73 2.58 -35.82
C SER A 25 -9.25 2.77 -35.83
N ILE A 26 -9.96 1.90 -36.56
CA ILE A 26 -11.41 1.99 -36.82
C ILE A 26 -12.24 1.52 -35.59
N GLU A 27 -11.72 1.64 -34.37
CA GLU A 27 -12.43 1.27 -33.13
C GLU A 27 -12.92 2.47 -32.29
N ASP A 28 -12.51 3.70 -32.60
CA ASP A 28 -12.90 4.93 -31.89
C ASP A 28 -13.89 5.80 -32.69
N ASP A 29 -15.05 5.24 -33.06
CA ASP A 29 -16.19 6.07 -33.47
C ASP A 29 -16.86 6.66 -32.22
N GLY A 30 -16.19 7.65 -31.62
CA GLY A 30 -16.69 8.49 -30.53
C GLY A 30 -15.69 9.61 -30.21
N PHE A 31 -16.09 10.87 -30.39
CA PHE A 31 -15.27 12.01 -29.96
C PHE A 31 -15.09 11.92 -28.43
N TYR A 32 -13.85 11.92 -27.94
CA TYR A 32 -13.60 12.01 -26.50
C TYR A 32 -14.10 13.37 -26.00
N SER A 33 -14.72 13.39 -24.83
CA SER A 33 -15.39 14.57 -24.29
C SER A 33 -15.19 14.65 -22.79
N ASN A 34 -15.03 15.86 -22.28
CA ASN A 34 -15.03 16.15 -20.85
C ASN A 34 -16.43 16.17 -20.25
N GLY A 35 -17.49 16.17 -21.07
CA GLY A 35 -18.87 16.18 -20.58
C GLY A 35 -19.16 17.46 -19.81
N GLU A 36 -19.60 17.31 -18.56
CA GLU A 36 -19.76 18.41 -17.61
C GLU A 36 -18.45 18.77 -16.88
N ALA A 37 -17.42 17.91 -16.95
CA ALA A 37 -16.20 18.11 -16.17
C ALA A 37 -15.25 19.16 -16.74
N ASP A 38 -14.48 19.83 -15.87
CA ASP A 38 -13.38 20.73 -16.24
C ASP A 38 -12.01 20.12 -15.93
N PHE A 39 -11.37 19.53 -16.93
CA PHE A 39 -10.03 18.93 -16.81
C PHE A 39 -8.88 19.91 -17.03
N SER A 40 -9.12 21.22 -17.18
CA SER A 40 -8.07 22.19 -17.52
C SER A 40 -6.93 22.26 -16.50
N ASN A 41 -7.20 21.94 -15.22
CA ASN A 41 -6.17 21.79 -14.22
C ASN A 41 -6.44 20.64 -13.25
N TYR A 42 -5.86 19.48 -13.56
CA TYR A 42 -5.96 18.28 -12.74
C TYR A 42 -4.88 18.23 -11.65
N VAL A 43 -5.28 18.04 -10.39
CA VAL A 43 -4.36 17.82 -9.25
C VAL A 43 -4.71 16.54 -8.50
N ALA A 44 -3.73 15.69 -8.21
CA ALA A 44 -3.92 14.44 -7.48
C ALA A 44 -3.28 14.52 -6.09
N LEU A 45 -4.05 14.21 -5.04
CA LEU A 45 -3.57 14.18 -3.66
C LEU A 45 -3.73 12.78 -3.06
N GLY A 46 -2.76 12.39 -2.23
CA GLY A 46 -2.82 11.12 -1.53
C GLY A 46 -1.48 10.71 -0.97
N ASN A 47 -1.30 9.39 -0.83
CA ASN A 47 -0.10 8.80 -0.25
C ASN A 47 0.81 8.15 -1.32
N SER A 48 1.46 7.06 -0.96
CA SER A 48 2.33 6.26 -1.82
C SER A 48 1.63 5.70 -3.06
N LEU A 49 0.34 5.34 -2.97
CA LEU A 49 -0.45 4.86 -4.11
C LEU A 49 -0.60 5.94 -5.18
N THR A 50 -0.85 7.19 -4.76
CA THR A 50 -0.92 8.35 -5.66
C THR A 50 0.44 8.73 -6.23
N ALA A 51 1.50 8.64 -5.43
CA ALA A 51 2.85 8.99 -5.85
C ALA A 51 3.47 8.04 -6.89
N GLY A 52 2.93 6.83 -7.07
CA GLY A 52 3.53 5.78 -7.91
C GLY A 52 4.64 4.99 -7.20
N TYR A 53 4.53 4.84 -5.88
CA TYR A 53 5.41 3.97 -5.09
C TYR A 53 5.15 2.51 -5.43
N ALA A 54 6.21 1.74 -5.61
CA ALA A 54 6.16 0.31 -5.87
C ALA A 54 7.49 -0.34 -5.50
N ASP A 55 7.49 -1.66 -5.32
CA ASP A 55 8.69 -2.43 -5.02
C ASP A 55 9.47 -1.86 -3.81
N GLY A 56 8.78 -1.26 -2.83
CA GLY A 56 9.42 -0.72 -1.64
C GLY A 56 10.26 0.56 -1.86
N ALA A 57 10.04 1.34 -2.92
CA ALA A 57 10.59 2.69 -3.12
C ALA A 57 9.80 3.56 -4.14
N LEU A 58 10.05 4.88 -4.19
CA LEU A 58 9.78 5.67 -5.40
C LEU A 58 10.90 5.51 -6.41
N TYR A 59 10.55 5.40 -7.69
CA TYR A 59 11.48 5.35 -8.82
C TYR A 59 10.77 5.88 -10.09
N ILE A 60 11.51 6.44 -11.05
CA ILE A 60 10.95 7.19 -12.19
C ILE A 60 9.85 6.41 -12.92
N THR A 61 10.11 5.16 -13.29
CA THR A 61 9.14 4.35 -14.03
C THR A 61 7.89 4.04 -13.19
N GLY A 62 8.01 3.90 -11.87
CA GLY A 62 6.84 3.77 -10.99
C GLY A 62 5.96 5.03 -11.02
N GLN A 63 6.57 6.21 -10.89
CA GLN A 63 5.87 7.51 -10.93
C GLN A 63 5.20 7.76 -12.30
N GLN A 64 5.89 7.45 -13.40
CA GLN A 64 5.34 7.60 -14.75
C GLN A 64 4.18 6.64 -15.05
N ASN A 65 4.04 5.56 -14.28
CA ASN A 65 2.92 4.62 -14.38
C ASN A 65 1.99 4.69 -13.16
N SER A 66 2.03 5.78 -12.40
CA SER A 66 1.07 6.04 -11.34
C SER A 66 -0.33 6.27 -11.93
N TYR A 67 -1.38 5.88 -11.20
CA TYR A 67 -2.76 6.08 -11.67
C TYR A 67 -3.04 7.55 -12.05
N PRO A 68 -2.54 8.59 -11.34
CA PRO A 68 -2.80 9.97 -11.74
C PRO A 68 -2.19 10.29 -13.10
N ASN A 69 -0.96 9.86 -13.37
CA ASN A 69 -0.30 10.12 -14.65
C ASN A 69 -1.00 9.40 -15.81
N ILE A 70 -1.49 8.18 -15.56
CA ILE A 70 -2.25 7.41 -16.54
C ILE A 70 -3.56 8.14 -16.88
N ILE A 71 -4.32 8.57 -15.88
CA ILE A 71 -5.59 9.28 -16.10
C ILE A 71 -5.36 10.64 -16.76
N ALA A 72 -4.31 11.37 -16.35
CA ALA A 72 -3.96 12.65 -16.95
C ALA A 72 -3.75 12.52 -18.46
N SER A 73 -3.05 11.47 -18.92
CA SER A 73 -2.90 11.19 -20.35
C SER A 73 -4.21 10.92 -21.10
N LYS A 74 -5.28 10.55 -20.39
CA LYS A 74 -6.62 10.33 -20.96
C LYS A 74 -7.47 11.59 -20.90
N MET A 75 -7.36 12.36 -19.82
CA MET A 75 -7.96 13.70 -19.70
C MET A 75 -7.43 14.63 -20.80
N GLU A 76 -6.14 14.59 -21.12
CA GLU A 76 -5.52 15.37 -22.21
C GLU A 76 -6.24 15.18 -23.56
N LEU A 77 -6.77 13.99 -23.84
CA LEU A 77 -7.49 13.70 -25.08
C LEU A 77 -8.86 14.38 -25.19
N ALA A 78 -9.41 14.81 -24.05
CA ALA A 78 -10.73 15.43 -23.95
C ALA A 78 -10.71 16.87 -23.40
N ALA A 79 -9.58 17.31 -22.85
CA ALA A 79 -9.42 18.63 -22.26
C ALA A 79 -9.46 19.73 -23.32
N GLU A 80 -10.04 20.87 -22.97
CA GLU A 80 -9.99 22.07 -23.79
C GLU A 80 -8.76 22.91 -23.42
N GLY A 81 -7.89 23.19 -24.40
CA GLY A 81 -6.72 24.05 -24.21
C GLY A 81 -5.43 23.29 -23.87
N ASP A 82 -4.46 24.01 -23.31
CA ASP A 82 -3.18 23.42 -22.91
C ASP A 82 -3.38 22.55 -21.67
N PHE A 83 -2.95 21.30 -21.73
CA PHE A 83 -2.98 20.36 -20.61
C PHE A 83 -1.55 19.97 -20.25
N ASP A 84 -1.18 20.11 -18.98
CA ASP A 84 0.11 19.64 -18.46
C ASP A 84 -0.09 18.96 -17.12
N PHE A 85 0.59 17.83 -16.93
CA PHE A 85 0.56 17.07 -15.69
C PHE A 85 1.97 16.74 -15.25
N THR A 86 2.42 17.45 -14.22
CA THR A 86 3.79 17.37 -13.72
C THR A 86 3.88 16.57 -12.42
N GLN A 87 5.01 15.90 -12.21
CA GLN A 87 5.26 15.07 -11.02
C GLN A 87 6.62 15.41 -10.41
N PRO A 88 6.76 15.36 -9.07
CA PRO A 88 8.04 15.58 -8.40
C PRO A 88 8.91 14.31 -8.51
N LEU A 89 9.47 14.08 -9.70
CA LEU A 89 10.23 12.88 -10.00
C LEU A 89 11.45 12.71 -9.08
N VAL A 90 11.74 11.46 -8.72
CA VAL A 90 13.04 11.08 -8.17
C VAL A 90 14.08 10.99 -9.29
N ASN A 91 15.36 10.85 -8.94
CA ASN A 91 16.45 11.02 -9.91
C ASN A 91 16.68 9.81 -10.83
N ASP A 92 16.17 8.63 -10.46
CA ASP A 92 16.57 7.37 -11.09
C ASP A 92 15.52 6.25 -10.99
N ASN A 93 15.88 5.08 -11.53
CA ASN A 93 15.14 3.82 -11.40
C ASN A 93 15.72 2.85 -10.34
N ILE A 94 16.63 3.33 -9.49
CA ILE A 94 17.21 2.60 -8.37
C ILE A 94 16.27 2.69 -7.17
N GLY A 95 15.70 3.87 -6.94
CA GLY A 95 14.91 4.19 -5.77
C GLY A 95 15.76 4.39 -4.51
N GLY A 96 15.10 4.48 -3.36
CA GLY A 96 15.73 4.88 -2.09
C GLY A 96 16.01 6.38 -2.01
N LEU A 97 16.54 6.81 -0.88
CA LEU A 97 16.77 8.22 -0.57
C LEU A 97 18.10 8.44 0.16
N LEU A 98 18.72 9.58 -0.11
CA LEU A 98 19.86 10.13 0.62
C LEU A 98 19.45 11.37 1.42
N LEU A 99 20.11 11.60 2.56
CA LEU A 99 20.10 12.87 3.28
C LEU A 99 21.53 13.30 3.63
N GLY A 100 21.98 14.39 3.04
CA GLY A 100 23.36 14.85 3.18
C GLY A 100 24.38 13.81 2.70
N GLY A 101 24.03 13.07 1.65
CA GLY A 101 24.83 11.95 1.11
C GLY A 101 24.72 10.62 1.87
N ASN A 102 24.02 10.56 3.01
CA ASN A 102 23.82 9.32 3.75
C ASN A 102 22.54 8.62 3.30
N GLN A 103 22.58 7.31 3.06
CA GLN A 103 21.38 6.56 2.73
C GLN A 103 20.42 6.50 3.92
N ILE A 104 19.19 6.99 3.72
CA ILE A 104 18.12 6.94 4.72
C ILE A 104 16.96 6.02 4.31
N GLN A 105 16.87 5.63 3.03
CA GLN A 105 15.92 4.61 2.55
C GLN A 105 16.59 3.68 1.54
N GLN A 106 16.19 2.40 1.57
CA GLN A 106 16.76 1.35 0.74
C GLN A 106 16.36 1.49 -0.74
N PRO A 107 17.22 1.04 -1.68
CA PRO A 107 16.84 0.85 -3.08
C PRO A 107 15.61 -0.03 -3.23
N ARG A 108 14.92 0.03 -4.38
CA ARG A 108 13.74 -0.82 -4.62
C ARG A 108 14.06 -2.32 -4.64
N PHE A 109 13.04 -3.13 -4.44
CA PHE A 109 13.07 -4.55 -4.69
C PHE A 109 13.08 -4.84 -6.20
N VAL A 110 13.73 -5.93 -6.56
CA VAL A 110 13.67 -6.57 -7.88
C VAL A 110 13.52 -8.07 -7.67
N LEU A 111 12.99 -8.77 -8.67
CA LEU A 111 12.89 -10.22 -8.62
C LEU A 111 14.21 -10.82 -9.13
N ALA A 112 14.92 -11.50 -8.25
CA ALA A 112 16.24 -12.08 -8.53
C ALA A 112 16.20 -13.60 -8.41
N GLY A 113 16.88 -14.30 -9.32
CA GLY A 113 17.00 -15.75 -9.30
C GLY A 113 17.45 -16.32 -10.65
N GLU A 114 18.06 -17.50 -10.61
CA GLU A 114 18.51 -18.21 -11.81
C GLU A 114 17.36 -18.87 -12.59
N SER A 115 16.20 -19.04 -11.95
CA SER A 115 15.00 -19.63 -12.55
C SER A 115 13.73 -19.08 -11.89
N ALA A 116 12.57 -19.30 -12.52
CA ALA A 116 11.28 -18.94 -11.92
C ALA A 116 11.02 -19.63 -10.56
N LEU A 117 11.61 -20.80 -10.31
CA LEU A 117 11.43 -21.55 -9.05
C LEU A 117 12.25 -20.96 -7.90
N THR A 118 13.40 -20.37 -8.22
CA THR A 118 14.34 -19.79 -7.25
C THR A 118 14.21 -18.27 -7.15
N ALA A 119 13.38 -17.66 -8.00
CA ALA A 119 13.15 -16.22 -8.02
C ALA A 119 12.54 -15.71 -6.72
N ARG A 120 13.17 -14.74 -6.06
CA ARG A 120 12.69 -14.10 -4.82
C ARG A 120 12.89 -12.58 -4.90
N PRO A 121 12.03 -11.79 -4.23
CA PRO A 121 12.30 -10.37 -4.04
C PRO A 121 13.65 -10.16 -3.33
N ALA A 122 14.48 -9.28 -3.87
CA ALA A 122 15.74 -8.86 -3.25
C ALA A 122 16.00 -7.38 -3.55
N ARG A 123 16.71 -6.69 -2.64
CA ARG A 123 17.02 -5.26 -2.81
C ARG A 123 18.07 -5.10 -3.91
N LEU A 124 17.84 -4.13 -4.81
CA LEU A 124 18.78 -3.82 -5.88
C LEU A 124 20.14 -3.41 -5.29
N ASN A 125 21.23 -3.99 -5.78
CA ASN A 125 22.58 -3.62 -5.38
C ASN A 125 23.06 -2.39 -6.16
N ALA A 126 22.53 -1.24 -5.78
CA ALA A 126 22.91 0.06 -6.32
C ALA A 126 22.76 1.14 -5.23
N THR A 127 23.56 2.20 -5.30
CA THR A 127 23.48 3.32 -4.37
C THR A 127 22.37 4.29 -4.81
N PRO A 128 21.43 4.69 -3.92
CA PRO A 128 20.42 5.71 -4.24
C PRO A 128 21.07 7.03 -4.68
N THR A 129 20.45 7.75 -5.63
CA THR A 129 20.96 9.07 -6.06
C THR A 129 20.03 10.23 -5.71
N THR A 130 18.86 9.95 -5.13
CA THR A 130 17.86 10.97 -4.79
C THR A 130 18.16 11.59 -3.44
N GLU A 131 18.66 12.82 -3.46
CA GLU A 131 18.96 13.60 -2.26
C GLU A 131 17.73 14.40 -1.81
N VAL A 132 17.34 14.23 -0.54
CA VAL A 132 16.16 14.87 0.06
C VAL A 132 16.33 16.39 0.17
N SER A 133 17.55 16.88 0.40
CA SER A 133 17.80 18.33 0.46
C SER A 133 17.76 19.03 -0.91
N ASN A 134 17.67 18.28 -2.02
CA ASN A 134 17.55 18.87 -3.35
C ASN A 134 16.09 19.23 -3.63
N LYS A 135 15.78 20.50 -3.36
CA LYS A 135 14.44 21.06 -3.59
C LYS A 135 14.14 21.23 -5.08
N LEU A 136 13.04 20.66 -5.52
CA LEU A 136 12.46 20.80 -6.85
C LEU A 136 11.59 22.06 -6.92
N THR A 137 11.54 22.68 -8.10
CA THR A 137 10.69 23.85 -8.37
C THR A 137 9.45 23.40 -9.12
N GLY A 138 8.27 23.68 -8.55
CA GLY A 138 6.96 23.36 -9.13
C GLY A 138 6.35 24.49 -9.97
N PRO A 139 5.03 24.43 -10.25
CA PRO A 139 4.03 23.58 -9.59
C PRO A 139 4.15 22.08 -9.92
N PHE A 140 3.50 21.22 -9.11
CA PHE A 140 3.41 19.79 -9.34
C PHE A 140 1.96 19.32 -9.18
N ASN A 141 1.42 18.69 -10.22
CA ASN A 141 0.04 18.19 -10.22
C ASN A 141 -0.12 16.92 -9.38
N ASN A 142 0.88 16.02 -9.39
CA ASN A 142 0.88 14.87 -8.50
C ASN A 142 1.49 15.24 -7.13
N MET A 143 0.62 15.48 -6.16
CA MET A 143 0.93 15.82 -4.78
C MET A 143 0.87 14.59 -3.85
N GLY A 144 1.03 13.37 -4.38
CA GLY A 144 1.12 12.14 -3.59
C GLY A 144 2.38 12.10 -2.73
N VAL A 145 2.23 11.82 -1.43
CA VAL A 145 3.35 11.78 -0.48
C VAL A 145 3.44 10.41 0.21
N PRO A 146 4.42 9.56 -0.16
CA PRO A 146 4.59 8.24 0.47
C PRO A 146 4.69 8.33 1.99
N GLY A 147 3.95 7.45 2.68
CA GLY A 147 3.87 7.40 4.15
C GLY A 147 2.93 8.41 4.80
N ALA A 148 2.32 9.34 4.04
CA ALA A 148 1.35 10.28 4.62
C ALA A 148 0.07 9.56 5.06
N LYS A 149 -0.34 9.83 6.31
CA LYS A 149 -1.72 9.68 6.81
C LYS A 149 -2.57 10.92 6.47
N SER A 150 -3.88 10.82 6.60
CA SER A 150 -4.85 11.89 6.27
C SER A 150 -4.48 13.25 6.85
N PHE A 151 -4.23 13.33 8.16
CA PHE A 151 -3.95 14.59 8.85
C PHE A 151 -2.61 15.24 8.45
N HIS A 152 -1.68 14.48 7.88
CA HIS A 152 -0.41 15.04 7.40
C HIS A 152 -0.59 15.97 6.20
N LEU A 153 -1.67 15.82 5.43
CA LEU A 153 -1.95 16.70 4.29
C LEU A 153 -2.20 18.14 4.73
N LEU A 154 -2.67 18.35 5.96
CA LEU A 154 -2.93 19.65 6.58
C LEU A 154 -1.82 20.10 7.55
N ALA A 155 -0.74 19.33 7.72
CA ALA A 155 0.27 19.58 8.73
C ALA A 155 1.34 20.59 8.24
N PRO A 156 1.45 21.80 8.82
CA PRO A 156 2.53 22.72 8.50
C PRO A 156 3.87 22.13 8.93
N GLY A 157 4.92 22.34 8.14
CA GLY A 157 6.25 21.81 8.47
C GLY A 157 6.48 20.36 8.06
N TYR A 158 5.46 19.65 7.57
CA TYR A 158 5.61 18.26 7.10
C TYR A 158 6.56 18.13 5.90
N GLY A 159 6.79 19.24 5.17
CA GLY A 159 7.79 19.35 4.09
C GLY A 159 9.08 20.06 4.53
N ASN A 160 9.36 20.22 5.81
CA ASN A 160 10.59 20.86 6.26
C ASN A 160 11.74 19.85 6.33
N VAL A 161 12.74 19.98 5.46
CA VAL A 161 13.92 19.09 5.43
C VAL A 161 14.63 18.96 6.78
N ALA A 162 14.62 20.01 7.62
CA ALA A 162 15.24 19.99 8.94
C ALA A 162 14.53 19.03 9.91
N GLY A 163 13.26 18.71 9.69
CA GLY A 163 12.48 17.76 10.48
C GLY A 163 12.65 16.29 10.05
N VAL A 164 13.29 16.02 8.91
CA VAL A 164 13.45 14.66 8.38
C VAL A 164 14.29 13.75 9.31
N PRO A 165 15.45 14.18 9.84
CA PRO A 165 16.25 13.34 10.73
C PRO A 165 15.54 12.90 12.02
N SER A 166 14.59 13.70 12.51
CA SER A 166 13.83 13.44 13.73
C SER A 166 12.47 12.79 13.48
N GLY A 167 12.14 12.48 12.21
CA GLY A 167 10.84 11.91 11.84
C GLY A 167 9.66 12.90 11.94
N MET A 168 9.93 14.19 12.12
CA MET A 168 8.91 15.24 12.21
C MET A 168 8.44 15.76 10.85
N ALA A 169 9.16 15.41 9.77
CA ALA A 169 8.83 15.79 8.41
C ALA A 169 9.06 14.63 7.45
N ASN A 170 8.35 14.67 6.32
CA ASN A 170 8.41 13.65 5.29
C ASN A 170 9.53 13.93 4.28
N PRO A 171 10.41 12.95 4.02
CA PRO A 171 11.54 13.15 3.13
C PRO A 171 11.13 13.33 1.66
N TYR A 172 9.95 12.87 1.26
CA TYR A 172 9.44 13.07 -0.10
C TYR A 172 8.85 14.47 -0.26
N PHE A 173 7.96 14.90 0.64
CA PHE A 173 7.37 16.24 0.55
C PHE A 173 8.42 17.34 0.73
N ALA A 174 9.45 17.10 1.55
CA ALA A 174 10.56 18.05 1.70
C ALA A 174 11.28 18.42 0.39
N ARG A 175 11.21 17.55 -0.62
CA ARG A 175 11.78 17.82 -1.94
C ARG A 175 10.96 18.79 -2.77
N PHE A 176 9.65 18.95 -2.54
CA PHE A 176 8.80 19.74 -3.45
C PHE A 176 7.79 20.67 -2.77
N ALA A 177 7.76 20.72 -1.44
CA ALA A 177 6.98 21.72 -0.69
C ALA A 177 7.36 23.14 -1.09
N SER A 178 6.41 24.02 -1.40
CA SER A 178 6.69 25.39 -1.86
C SER A 178 7.49 26.23 -0.84
N SER A 179 7.24 26.01 0.46
CA SER A 179 7.94 26.64 1.58
C SER A 179 8.03 25.69 2.78
N GLU A 180 8.89 26.01 3.76
CA GLU A 180 9.06 25.16 4.95
C GLU A 180 7.79 25.03 5.81
N GLY A 181 6.87 26.01 5.73
CA GLY A 181 5.65 26.06 6.53
C GLY A 181 4.37 25.73 5.77
N THR A 182 4.46 25.37 4.48
CA THR A 182 3.28 25.01 3.69
C THR A 182 2.73 23.64 4.09
N THR A 183 1.51 23.37 3.65
CA THR A 183 0.86 22.06 3.74
C THR A 183 0.72 21.47 2.34
N ILE A 184 0.50 20.16 2.23
CA ILE A 184 0.29 19.51 0.93
C ILE A 184 -0.94 20.09 0.25
N VAL A 185 -2.03 20.31 1.01
CA VAL A 185 -3.27 20.89 0.49
C VAL A 185 -3.09 22.34 0.07
N ALA A 186 -2.36 23.16 0.85
CA ALA A 186 -2.12 24.55 0.49
C ALA A 186 -1.36 24.67 -0.84
N ASP A 187 -0.35 23.82 -1.06
CA ASP A 187 0.38 23.76 -2.33
C ASP A 187 -0.49 23.24 -3.49
N ALA A 188 -1.46 22.36 -3.23
CA ALA A 188 -2.43 21.90 -4.22
C ALA A 188 -3.43 23.01 -4.60
N VAL A 189 -4.05 23.66 -3.61
CA VAL A 189 -5.03 24.75 -3.81
C VAL A 189 -4.40 25.95 -4.50
N ALA A 190 -3.13 26.25 -4.22
CA ALA A 190 -2.39 27.34 -4.88
C ALA A 190 -2.27 27.18 -6.40
N GLN A 191 -2.48 25.97 -6.92
CA GLN A 191 -2.51 25.70 -8.36
C GLN A 191 -3.85 26.08 -9.01
N ASN A 192 -4.90 26.35 -8.22
CA ASN A 192 -6.29 26.54 -8.66
C ASN A 192 -6.82 25.32 -9.43
N PRO A 193 -6.92 24.14 -8.80
CA PRO A 193 -7.41 22.94 -9.47
C PRO A 193 -8.85 23.14 -9.95
N THR A 194 -9.17 22.59 -11.11
CA THR A 194 -10.55 22.47 -11.61
C THR A 194 -11.07 21.05 -11.46
N PHE A 195 -10.16 20.06 -11.44
CA PHE A 195 -10.45 18.66 -11.16
C PHE A 195 -9.43 18.08 -10.18
N PHE A 196 -9.87 17.22 -9.25
CA PHE A 196 -8.94 16.49 -8.38
C PHE A 196 -9.25 15.01 -8.19
N THR A 197 -8.23 14.23 -7.83
CA THR A 197 -8.42 12.91 -7.22
C THR A 197 -7.85 12.90 -5.82
N LEU A 198 -8.56 12.28 -4.87
CA LEU A 198 -8.12 12.16 -3.48
C LEU A 198 -8.13 10.69 -3.03
N TRP A 199 -6.94 10.10 -2.85
CA TRP A 199 -6.78 8.77 -2.27
C TRP A 199 -5.87 8.81 -1.05
N ILE A 200 -6.46 9.18 0.09
CA ILE A 200 -5.79 9.27 1.38
C ILE A 200 -6.61 8.54 2.45
N GLY A 201 -5.95 8.05 3.49
CA GLY A 201 -6.58 7.25 4.55
C GLY A 201 -6.03 5.84 4.68
N ASN A 202 -5.37 5.30 3.65
CA ASN A 202 -4.81 3.95 3.73
C ASN A 202 -3.83 3.82 4.90
N ASN A 203 -2.87 4.75 5.04
CA ASN A 203 -1.88 4.72 6.12
C ASN A 203 -2.47 5.01 7.51
N ASP A 204 -3.69 5.55 7.60
CA ASP A 204 -4.40 5.74 8.87
C ASP A 204 -4.82 4.42 9.52
N VAL A 205 -4.69 3.30 8.80
CA VAL A 205 -4.95 1.94 9.30
C VAL A 205 -3.90 0.91 8.87
N LEU A 206 -3.33 1.04 7.67
CA LEU A 206 -2.32 0.13 7.12
C LEU A 206 -1.05 0.07 7.99
N SER A 207 -0.59 1.20 8.52
CA SER A 207 0.65 1.24 9.31
C SER A 207 0.55 0.33 10.53
N PHE A 208 -0.57 0.37 11.26
CA PHE A 208 -0.88 -0.54 12.37
C PHE A 208 -0.83 -2.00 11.92
N ALA A 209 -1.55 -2.33 10.85
CA ALA A 209 -1.60 -3.71 10.36
C ALA A 209 -0.21 -4.22 9.94
N THR A 210 0.54 -3.43 9.18
CA THR A 210 1.86 -3.84 8.64
C THR A 210 2.99 -3.83 9.66
N SER A 211 2.80 -3.16 10.80
CA SER A 211 3.64 -3.30 11.99
C SER A 211 3.15 -4.42 12.91
N GLY A 212 2.23 -5.27 12.44
CA GLY A 212 1.66 -6.38 13.20
C GLY A 212 0.96 -5.96 14.50
N GLY A 213 0.38 -4.76 14.52
CA GLY A 213 -0.35 -4.26 15.69
C GLY A 213 0.48 -3.43 16.67
N ASP A 214 1.78 -3.20 16.41
CA ASP A 214 2.69 -2.36 17.23
C ASP A 214 2.37 -0.84 17.22
N GLY A 215 1.09 -0.47 17.35
CA GLY A 215 0.58 0.88 17.42
C GLY A 215 -0.65 0.96 18.32
N VAL A 216 -1.19 2.15 18.52
CA VAL A 216 -2.37 2.35 19.36
C VAL A 216 -3.58 2.72 18.51
N TYR A 217 -4.72 2.10 18.77
CA TYR A 217 -5.99 2.61 18.27
C TYR A 217 -6.38 3.88 19.05
N GLN A 218 -6.27 5.04 18.41
CA GLN A 218 -6.49 6.37 19.02
C GLN A 218 -7.97 6.71 19.25
N GLN A 219 -8.79 5.72 19.61
CA GLN A 219 -10.22 5.86 19.76
C GLN A 219 -10.60 7.02 20.72
N ASN A 220 -11.47 7.91 20.27
CA ASN A 220 -11.90 9.12 20.98
C ASN A 220 -10.78 10.14 21.24
N ASN A 221 -9.66 10.07 20.54
CA ASN A 221 -8.59 11.05 20.63
C ASN A 221 -8.52 11.89 19.34
N THR A 222 -8.68 13.20 19.46
CA THR A 222 -8.59 14.14 18.31
C THR A 222 -7.29 14.96 18.32
N ASP A 223 -6.38 14.69 19.27
CA ASP A 223 -5.09 15.35 19.35
C ASP A 223 -4.03 14.56 18.56
N PHE A 224 -3.82 14.96 17.29
CA PHE A 224 -2.83 14.33 16.42
C PHE A 224 -1.38 14.42 16.94
N ALA A 225 -1.08 15.32 17.88
CA ALA A 225 0.26 15.43 18.44
C ALA A 225 0.66 14.24 19.32
N THR A 226 -0.30 13.44 19.78
CA THR A 226 -0.04 12.23 20.58
C THR A 226 0.01 10.96 19.75
N TYR A 227 -0.22 11.04 18.44
CA TYR A 227 -0.29 9.89 17.57
C TYR A 227 1.11 9.39 17.22
N GLY A 228 1.34 8.09 17.40
CA GLY A 228 2.50 7.37 16.89
C GLY A 228 2.41 7.09 15.39
N PRO A 229 3.54 6.70 14.77
CA PRO A 229 3.59 6.41 13.33
C PRO A 229 2.72 5.20 12.92
N ASN A 230 2.59 4.22 13.80
CA ASN A 230 1.82 3.00 13.55
C ASN A 230 0.37 3.10 14.02
N ASP A 231 -0.02 4.18 14.69
CA ASP A 231 -1.34 4.28 15.31
C ASP A 231 -2.47 4.32 14.28
N ILE A 232 -3.63 3.79 14.68
CA ILE A 232 -4.87 3.93 13.92
C ILE A 232 -5.50 5.28 14.27
N THR A 233 -5.82 6.09 13.27
CA THR A 233 -6.48 7.39 13.44
C THR A 233 -7.89 7.22 14.03
N ASP A 234 -8.35 8.17 14.86
CA ASP A 234 -9.76 8.15 15.31
C ASP A 234 -10.74 8.38 14.13
N PRO A 235 -11.83 7.62 14.01
CA PRO A 235 -12.82 7.78 12.93
C PRO A 235 -13.44 9.18 12.83
N ASN A 236 -13.69 9.87 13.94
CA ASN A 236 -14.24 11.23 13.89
C ASN A 236 -13.17 12.24 13.52
N ALA A 237 -11.95 12.07 14.04
CA ALA A 237 -10.80 12.90 13.65
C ALA A 237 -10.50 12.77 12.15
N PHE A 238 -10.52 11.54 11.62
CA PHE A 238 -10.38 11.26 10.19
C PHE A 238 -11.48 11.94 9.37
N ALA A 239 -12.76 11.76 9.74
CA ALA A 239 -13.87 12.35 9.00
C ALA A 239 -13.78 13.89 8.96
N PHE A 240 -13.39 14.52 10.07
CA PHE A 240 -13.17 15.97 10.15
C PHE A 240 -12.03 16.42 9.22
N VAL A 241 -10.88 15.75 9.28
CA VAL A 241 -9.72 16.06 8.43
C VAL A 241 -10.05 15.86 6.95
N TYR A 242 -10.65 14.72 6.60
CA TYR A 242 -11.00 14.41 5.22
C TYR A 242 -11.99 15.43 4.65
N ASN A 243 -13.01 15.81 5.42
CA ASN A 243 -13.94 16.87 5.00
C ASN A 243 -13.23 18.23 4.84
N SER A 244 -12.28 18.56 5.72
CA SER A 244 -11.51 19.80 5.62
C SER A 244 -10.67 19.84 4.33
N ILE A 245 -10.00 18.74 3.99
CA ILE A 245 -9.24 18.61 2.74
C ILE A 245 -10.16 18.79 1.52
N VAL A 246 -11.30 18.09 1.48
CA VAL A 246 -12.26 18.20 0.37
C VAL A 246 -12.84 19.61 0.28
N SER A 247 -13.17 20.24 1.42
CA SER A 247 -13.69 21.61 1.44
C SER A 247 -12.68 22.64 0.92
N GLU A 248 -11.38 22.45 1.16
CA GLU A 248 -10.34 23.34 0.63
C GLU A 248 -10.18 23.19 -0.90
N LEU A 249 -10.41 21.99 -1.44
CA LEU A 249 -10.29 21.71 -2.88
C LEU A 249 -11.57 22.07 -3.65
N ALA A 250 -12.71 21.55 -3.20
CA ALA A 250 -14.00 21.69 -3.88
C ALA A 250 -14.75 22.99 -3.49
N GLY A 251 -14.28 23.73 -2.49
CA GLY A 251 -14.99 24.86 -1.89
C GLY A 251 -16.12 24.41 -0.97
N GLU A 252 -16.56 25.27 -0.04
CA GLU A 252 -17.57 24.91 0.99
C GLU A 252 -18.91 24.41 0.42
N ASP A 253 -19.25 24.79 -0.81
CA ASP A 253 -20.46 24.40 -1.52
C ASP A 253 -20.21 23.37 -2.65
N GLY A 254 -18.98 22.89 -2.82
CA GLY A 254 -18.60 21.94 -3.85
C GLY A 254 -18.51 22.52 -5.28
N SER A 255 -18.49 23.85 -5.42
CA SER A 255 -18.52 24.49 -6.75
C SER A 255 -17.16 24.95 -7.30
N SER A 256 -16.08 24.82 -6.52
CA SER A 256 -14.74 25.34 -6.90
C SER A 256 -13.92 24.38 -7.76
N ALA A 257 -13.97 23.08 -7.44
CA ALA A 257 -13.30 22.03 -8.22
C ALA A 257 -14.12 20.74 -8.13
N GLU A 258 -14.25 20.07 -9.27
CA GLU A 258 -14.84 18.74 -9.36
C GLU A 258 -13.80 17.69 -8.98
N GLY A 259 -14.21 16.43 -8.85
CA GLY A 259 -13.23 15.39 -8.57
C GLY A 259 -13.78 14.02 -8.25
N VAL A 260 -12.86 13.15 -7.86
CA VAL A 260 -13.16 11.79 -7.46
C VAL A 260 -12.48 11.48 -6.13
N LEU A 261 -13.28 10.99 -5.18
CA LEU A 261 -12.82 10.43 -3.92
C LEU A 261 -12.64 8.92 -4.07
N ILE A 262 -11.57 8.37 -3.51
CA ILE A 262 -11.27 6.94 -3.59
C ILE A 262 -11.26 6.36 -2.18
N ASN A 263 -12.09 5.34 -1.95
CA ASN A 263 -12.21 4.73 -0.63
C ASN A 263 -11.01 3.81 -0.28
N ILE A 264 -10.97 3.36 0.96
CA ILE A 264 -9.85 2.61 1.53
C ILE A 264 -10.11 1.11 1.34
N PRO A 265 -9.19 0.38 0.67
CA PRO A 265 -9.31 -1.06 0.51
C PRO A 265 -9.08 -1.80 1.82
N ASN A 266 -9.50 -3.07 1.87
CA ASN A 266 -9.14 -3.94 2.99
C ASN A 266 -7.62 -4.16 2.98
N VAL A 267 -6.95 -3.59 3.98
CA VAL A 267 -5.48 -3.58 4.06
C VAL A 267 -4.90 -4.93 4.46
N THR A 268 -5.70 -5.86 4.96
CA THR A 268 -5.23 -7.22 5.34
C THR A 268 -5.34 -8.23 4.19
N ASP A 269 -6.07 -7.91 3.12
CA ASP A 269 -6.25 -8.80 1.96
C ASP A 269 -5.08 -8.72 0.94
N ILE A 270 -4.12 -7.83 1.19
CA ILE A 270 -2.95 -7.62 0.33
C ILE A 270 -1.94 -8.78 0.44
N PRO A 271 -1.05 -8.97 -0.56
CA PRO A 271 -0.06 -10.05 -0.53
C PRO A 271 0.88 -10.02 0.67
N PHE A 272 1.07 -8.85 1.29
CA PHE A 272 1.88 -8.68 2.49
C PHE A 272 1.48 -9.65 3.63
N PHE A 273 0.22 -10.06 3.73
CA PHE A 273 -0.26 -10.99 4.76
C PHE A 273 -0.57 -12.40 4.25
N ASN A 274 -0.53 -12.62 2.94
CA ASN A 274 -1.01 -13.83 2.29
C ASN A 274 0.10 -14.72 1.69
N VAL A 275 1.36 -14.38 1.93
CA VAL A 275 2.54 -15.10 1.39
C VAL A 275 3.16 -16.03 2.42
N VAL A 276 3.29 -15.59 3.66
CA VAL A 276 3.91 -16.38 4.73
C VAL A 276 2.81 -17.15 5.46
N PRO A 277 2.83 -18.50 5.44
CA PRO A 277 1.84 -19.26 6.18
C PRO A 277 2.05 -19.09 7.68
N VAL A 278 0.96 -19.09 8.43
CA VAL A 278 0.96 -18.98 9.91
C VAL A 278 1.55 -20.20 10.62
N ASN A 279 1.69 -21.32 9.90
CA ASN A 279 2.30 -22.56 10.37
C ASN A 279 3.56 -22.96 9.57
N PRO A 280 4.58 -22.10 9.49
CA PRO A 280 5.73 -22.30 8.62
C PRO A 280 6.80 -23.24 9.22
N ILE A 281 6.57 -23.85 10.39
CA ILE A 281 7.62 -24.53 11.17
C ILE A 281 7.62 -26.03 10.91
N PRO A 282 8.65 -26.57 10.21
CA PRO A 282 8.86 -28.00 10.08
C PRO A 282 9.62 -28.58 11.27
N LEU A 283 9.15 -29.70 11.79
CA LEU A 283 9.78 -30.41 12.91
C LEU A 283 9.78 -31.92 12.66
N ASP A 284 10.92 -32.56 12.95
CA ASP A 284 10.99 -34.01 13.13
C ASP A 284 10.45 -34.43 14.52
N ALA A 285 10.21 -35.73 14.70
CA ALA A 285 9.66 -36.28 15.94
C ALA A 285 10.50 -35.98 17.19
N ASN A 286 11.84 -35.99 17.09
CA ASN A 286 12.71 -35.75 18.24
C ASN A 286 12.67 -34.28 18.65
N THR A 287 12.73 -33.38 17.69
CA THR A 287 12.69 -31.93 17.94
C THR A 287 11.33 -31.51 18.50
N ALA A 288 10.23 -32.03 17.95
CA ALA A 288 8.88 -31.79 18.48
C ALA A 288 8.73 -32.32 19.93
N ALA A 289 9.25 -33.52 20.22
CA ALA A 289 9.22 -34.08 21.57
C ALA A 289 10.03 -33.22 22.58
N ALA A 290 11.19 -32.71 22.17
CA ALA A 290 12.01 -31.84 23.01
C ALA A 290 11.30 -30.51 23.33
N LEU A 291 10.68 -29.87 22.33
CA LEU A 291 9.91 -28.64 22.53
C LEU A 291 8.69 -28.87 23.42
N ASN A 292 7.95 -29.96 23.21
CA ASN A 292 6.82 -30.33 24.07
C ASN A 292 7.24 -30.58 25.52
N ALA A 293 8.43 -31.15 25.73
CA ALA A 293 8.98 -31.31 27.08
C ALA A 293 9.29 -29.96 27.73
N GLN A 294 9.80 -28.99 26.98
CA GLN A 294 10.07 -27.62 27.45
C GLN A 294 8.80 -26.90 27.93
N PHE A 295 7.69 -27.04 27.19
CA PHE A 295 6.39 -26.45 27.56
C PHE A 295 5.50 -27.38 28.40
N GLY A 296 6.00 -28.57 28.78
CA GLY A 296 5.19 -29.59 29.46
C GLY A 296 4.63 -29.13 30.81
N ALA A 297 5.47 -28.48 31.63
CA ALA A 297 5.03 -27.92 32.91
C ALA A 297 4.04 -26.76 32.73
N TYR A 298 4.24 -25.93 31.70
CA TYR A 298 3.30 -24.85 31.36
C TYR A 298 1.91 -25.42 31.04
N ASN A 299 1.85 -26.37 30.12
CA ASN A 299 0.59 -26.99 29.66
C ASN A 299 -0.14 -27.80 30.74
N THR A 300 0.60 -28.52 31.60
CA THR A 300 0.01 -29.54 32.48
C THR A 300 -0.07 -29.14 33.95
N GLN A 301 0.63 -28.10 34.38
CA GLN A 301 0.66 -27.65 35.77
C GLN A 301 0.29 -26.18 35.90
N ILE A 302 0.95 -25.30 35.15
CA ILE A 302 0.76 -23.84 35.28
C ILE A 302 -0.65 -23.44 34.82
N LEU A 303 -1.02 -23.78 33.58
CA LEU A 303 -2.33 -23.41 33.03
C LEU A 303 -3.50 -23.99 33.87
N PRO A 304 -3.53 -25.29 34.24
CA PRO A 304 -4.56 -25.81 35.15
C PRO A 304 -4.56 -25.16 36.54
N GLY A 305 -3.38 -24.82 37.08
CA GLY A 305 -3.26 -24.13 38.35
C GLY A 305 -3.87 -22.72 38.32
N LEU A 306 -3.67 -21.99 37.23
CA LEU A 306 -4.28 -20.67 37.03
C LEU A 306 -5.80 -20.74 36.89
N VAL A 307 -6.33 -21.79 36.23
CA VAL A 307 -7.78 -22.05 36.17
C VAL A 307 -8.32 -22.38 37.56
N GLN A 308 -7.65 -23.26 38.31
CA GLN A 308 -8.06 -23.63 39.67
C GLN A 308 -8.06 -22.42 40.63
N ALA A 309 -7.13 -21.48 40.44
CA ALA A 309 -7.06 -20.23 41.18
C ALA A 309 -8.09 -19.18 40.74
N GLY A 310 -8.89 -19.45 39.69
CA GLY A 310 -9.87 -18.52 39.14
C GLY A 310 -9.26 -17.32 38.40
N ILE A 311 -7.97 -17.41 38.02
CA ILE A 311 -7.26 -16.35 37.30
C ILE A 311 -7.57 -16.42 35.80
N LEU A 312 -7.61 -17.63 35.23
CA LEU A 312 -7.94 -17.86 33.84
C LEU A 312 -9.23 -18.64 33.70
N THR A 313 -9.95 -18.42 32.60
CA THR A 313 -11.03 -19.33 32.18
C THR A 313 -10.43 -20.61 31.58
N GLU A 314 -11.21 -21.70 31.57
CA GLU A 314 -10.77 -22.94 30.91
C GLU A 314 -10.56 -22.75 29.39
N ALA A 315 -11.35 -21.89 28.76
CA ALA A 315 -11.20 -21.55 27.34
C ALA A 315 -9.85 -20.86 27.07
N GLU A 316 -9.51 -19.84 27.85
CA GLU A 316 -8.24 -19.12 27.71
C GLU A 316 -7.03 -20.00 28.07
N ALA A 317 -7.14 -20.83 29.11
CA ALA A 317 -6.08 -21.79 29.42
C ALA A 317 -5.88 -22.82 28.30
N ASN A 318 -6.93 -23.19 27.55
CA ASN A 318 -6.81 -24.07 26.40
C ASN A 318 -6.18 -23.38 25.18
N SER A 319 -6.51 -22.10 24.91
CA SER A 319 -5.90 -21.35 23.79
C SER A 319 -4.40 -21.09 23.99
N ARG A 320 -3.93 -21.05 25.24
CA ARG A 320 -2.52 -20.86 25.61
C ARG A 320 -1.63 -22.11 25.45
N LYS A 321 -2.19 -23.29 25.24
CA LYS A 321 -1.38 -24.53 25.18
C LYS A 321 -0.42 -24.50 24.00
N ILE A 322 0.83 -24.93 24.25
CA ILE A 322 1.87 -25.00 23.22
C ILE A 322 2.14 -26.46 22.87
N ILE A 323 1.79 -26.87 21.66
CA ILE A 323 1.90 -28.25 21.21
C ILE A 323 2.56 -28.30 19.83
N PHE A 324 3.63 -29.09 19.75
CA PHE A 324 4.33 -29.38 18.50
C PHE A 324 4.14 -30.83 18.08
N THR A 325 4.15 -31.09 16.78
CA THR A 325 4.01 -32.44 16.19
C THR A 325 5.08 -32.68 15.14
N GLU A 326 5.39 -33.95 14.85
CA GLU A 326 6.18 -34.31 13.67
C GLU A 326 5.38 -33.92 12.41
N SER A 327 5.70 -32.77 11.86
CA SER A 327 4.92 -32.13 10.79
C SER A 327 5.73 -30.99 10.15
N ASN A 328 5.41 -30.69 8.90
CA ASN A 328 5.91 -29.49 8.21
C ASN A 328 5.09 -28.23 8.50
N GLN A 329 4.08 -28.33 9.39
CA GLN A 329 3.00 -27.37 9.54
C GLN A 329 2.70 -27.07 11.02
N ASN A 330 3.70 -26.72 11.82
CA ASN A 330 3.47 -26.26 13.18
C ASN A 330 3.27 -24.73 13.22
N PHE A 331 2.28 -24.27 13.99
CA PHE A 331 2.01 -22.85 14.23
C PHE A 331 3.13 -22.19 15.02
N VAL A 332 3.41 -20.93 14.68
CA VAL A 332 4.36 -20.11 15.44
C VAL A 332 3.86 -19.86 16.86
N THR A 333 4.77 -19.69 17.81
CA THR A 333 4.45 -19.14 19.12
C THR A 333 4.52 -17.62 19.09
N LEU A 334 3.63 -16.95 19.82
CA LEU A 334 3.59 -15.49 19.96
C LEU A 334 3.24 -15.07 21.38
N VAL A 335 3.59 -13.82 21.68
CA VAL A 335 2.98 -13.06 22.78
C VAL A 335 1.71 -12.44 22.22
N ASP A 336 0.60 -12.57 22.94
CA ASP A 336 -0.68 -11.98 22.54
C ASP A 336 -1.16 -11.04 23.64
N GLU A 337 -1.24 -9.74 23.34
CA GLU A 337 -1.56 -8.72 24.32
C GLU A 337 -3.03 -8.73 24.80
N ASP A 338 -3.94 -9.35 24.03
CA ASP A 338 -5.36 -9.52 24.40
C ASP A 338 -5.56 -10.64 25.45
N LEU A 339 -4.55 -11.49 25.66
CA LEU A 339 -4.57 -12.48 26.72
C LEU A 339 -4.39 -11.84 28.11
N THR A 340 -5.04 -12.40 29.14
CA THR A 340 -4.88 -11.96 30.54
C THR A 340 -3.39 -11.97 30.95
N ASN A 341 -2.78 -10.83 31.25
CA ASN A 341 -1.37 -10.82 31.65
C ASN A 341 -1.16 -11.49 33.03
N VAL A 342 -0.55 -12.69 33.04
CA VAL A 342 -0.26 -13.44 34.27
C VAL A 342 1.21 -13.34 34.72
N THR A 343 2.05 -12.53 34.08
CA THR A 343 3.50 -12.43 34.40
C THR A 343 3.75 -12.14 35.87
N GLY A 344 3.00 -11.22 36.48
CA GLY A 344 3.14 -10.90 37.90
C GLY A 344 2.71 -12.04 38.81
N ILE A 345 1.67 -12.79 38.42
CA ILE A 345 1.10 -13.91 39.18
C ILE A 345 2.06 -15.11 39.18
N LEU A 346 2.69 -15.37 38.03
CA LEU A 346 3.65 -16.46 37.85
C LEU A 346 4.90 -16.34 38.74
N GLN A 347 5.26 -15.13 39.16
CA GLN A 347 6.38 -14.88 40.08
C GLN A 347 6.03 -15.14 41.55
N GLN A 348 4.75 -15.29 41.88
CA GLN A 348 4.27 -15.50 43.25
C GLN A 348 4.03 -16.98 43.55
N ALA A 349 3.90 -17.33 44.83
CA ALA A 349 3.48 -18.66 45.23
C ALA A 349 2.07 -18.99 44.66
N PRO A 350 1.83 -20.22 44.20
CA PRO A 350 2.71 -21.39 44.29
C PRO A 350 3.73 -21.54 43.15
N PHE A 351 3.65 -20.74 42.08
CA PHE A 351 4.45 -20.92 40.86
C PHE A 351 5.93 -20.51 41.03
N ASN A 352 6.20 -19.39 41.71
CA ASN A 352 7.54 -18.90 42.06
C ASN A 352 8.54 -18.89 40.88
N LEU A 353 8.08 -18.54 39.67
CA LEU A 353 8.95 -18.47 38.49
C LEU A 353 9.88 -17.26 38.55
N ASP A 354 11.06 -17.39 37.95
CA ASP A 354 11.95 -16.24 37.76
C ASP A 354 11.32 -15.22 36.79
N PRO A 355 11.71 -13.93 36.86
CA PRO A 355 11.10 -12.88 36.05
C PRO A 355 11.15 -13.14 34.54
N GLN A 356 12.21 -13.75 34.03
CA GLN A 356 12.39 -14.01 32.60
C GLN A 356 11.43 -15.11 32.13
N THR A 357 11.35 -16.22 32.85
CA THR A 357 10.39 -17.30 32.53
C THR A 357 8.94 -16.83 32.70
N ALA A 358 8.65 -16.03 33.73
CA ALA A 358 7.31 -15.47 33.93
C ALA A 358 6.91 -14.48 32.84
N ALA A 359 7.84 -13.67 32.32
CA ALA A 359 7.60 -12.80 31.18
C ALA A 359 7.32 -13.61 29.91
N LEU A 360 8.14 -14.63 29.64
CA LEU A 360 7.97 -15.53 28.49
C LEU A 360 6.59 -16.19 28.46
N LEU A 361 6.09 -16.64 29.61
CA LEU A 361 4.83 -17.42 29.71
C LEU A 361 3.59 -16.55 29.97
N GLY A 362 3.77 -15.26 30.28
CA GLY A 362 2.70 -14.39 30.79
C GLY A 362 1.50 -14.24 29.86
N GLN A 363 1.78 -14.20 28.56
CA GLN A 363 0.79 -13.99 27.49
C GLN A 363 1.12 -14.88 26.29
N LEU A 364 1.68 -16.07 26.55
CA LEU A 364 2.13 -17.01 25.53
C LEU A 364 0.98 -17.85 24.97
N ARG A 365 0.89 -17.92 23.65
CA ARG A 365 0.10 -18.92 22.92
C ARG A 365 0.78 -19.33 21.60
N GLN A 366 0.20 -20.32 20.92
CA GLN A 366 0.46 -20.54 19.50
C GLN A 366 -0.51 -19.71 18.66
N ALA A 367 -0.09 -19.38 17.44
CA ALA A 367 -0.93 -18.78 16.43
C ALA A 367 -2.06 -19.75 16.04
N THR A 368 -3.13 -19.20 15.51
CA THR A 368 -4.31 -19.89 14.97
C THR A 368 -4.34 -19.75 13.45
N SER A 369 -5.30 -20.39 12.78
CA SER A 369 -5.51 -20.21 11.34
C SER A 369 -5.97 -18.80 10.96
N GLU A 370 -6.46 -18.02 11.93
CA GLU A 370 -7.02 -16.69 11.70
C GLU A 370 -5.99 -15.58 11.89
N ASP A 371 -4.81 -15.87 12.47
CA ASP A 371 -3.74 -14.88 12.60
C ASP A 371 -2.98 -14.74 11.28
N LEU A 372 -2.48 -13.53 11.00
CA LEU A 372 -1.74 -13.21 9.78
C LEU A 372 -0.26 -12.97 10.07
N ILE A 373 0.61 -13.45 9.19
CA ILE A 373 2.06 -13.24 9.30
C ILE A 373 2.51 -12.21 8.24
N PRO A 374 3.01 -11.04 8.66
CA PRO A 374 3.67 -10.09 7.77
C PRO A 374 4.75 -10.74 6.89
N LEU A 375 4.82 -10.31 5.62
CA LEU A 375 5.83 -10.77 4.66
C LEU A 375 7.26 -10.55 5.17
N THR A 376 7.48 -9.47 5.92
CA THR A 376 8.76 -9.12 6.54
C THR A 376 9.24 -10.15 7.56
N SER A 377 8.33 -10.87 8.21
CA SER A 377 8.63 -11.92 9.20
C SER A 377 9.27 -13.17 8.59
N SER A 378 9.18 -13.35 7.26
CA SER A 378 9.74 -14.52 6.55
C SER A 378 11.25 -14.72 6.78
N SER A 379 11.99 -13.63 6.96
CA SER A 379 13.44 -13.66 7.21
C SER A 379 13.81 -13.83 8.70
N PHE A 380 12.83 -13.68 9.59
CA PHE A 380 13.02 -13.70 11.04
C PHE A 380 12.63 -15.04 11.67
N ILE A 381 11.51 -15.62 11.25
CA ILE A 381 11.00 -16.88 11.79
C ILE A 381 12.04 -18.00 11.57
N GLY A 382 12.29 -18.79 12.61
CA GLY A 382 13.25 -19.90 12.56
C GLY A 382 14.71 -19.48 12.80
N THR A 383 15.01 -18.19 12.95
CA THR A 383 16.36 -17.73 13.31
C THR A 383 16.69 -18.00 14.78
N THR A 384 17.97 -18.23 15.09
CA THR A 384 18.43 -18.48 16.47
C THR A 384 18.75 -17.19 17.20
N VAL A 385 18.36 -17.09 18.47
CA VAL A 385 18.73 -15.98 19.35
C VAL A 385 20.09 -16.25 19.99
N ASN A 386 21.03 -15.30 19.89
CA ASN A 386 22.37 -15.38 20.47
C ASN A 386 23.16 -16.65 20.07
N ASN A 387 22.95 -17.16 18.85
CA ASN A 387 23.53 -18.43 18.36
C ASN A 387 23.19 -19.65 19.24
N ASN A 388 22.11 -19.59 20.01
CA ASN A 388 21.64 -20.70 20.83
C ASN A 388 20.62 -21.54 20.04
N PRO A 389 20.90 -22.81 19.70
CA PRO A 389 20.00 -23.65 18.93
C PRO A 389 18.70 -24.01 19.66
N MET A 390 18.63 -23.79 20.98
CA MET A 390 17.40 -23.99 21.78
C MET A 390 16.49 -22.76 21.79
N LEU A 391 16.96 -21.61 21.32
CA LEU A 391 16.21 -20.35 21.31
C LEU A 391 15.94 -19.94 19.87
N VAL A 392 14.75 -20.27 19.37
CA VAL A 392 14.36 -20.09 17.97
C VAL A 392 13.13 -19.20 17.89
N ASN A 393 13.24 -18.11 17.14
CA ASN A 393 12.16 -17.13 16.95
C ASN A 393 10.95 -17.76 16.27
N GLY A 394 9.77 -17.56 16.89
CA GLY A 394 8.51 -18.18 16.52
C GLY A 394 8.35 -19.63 16.95
N VAL A 395 9.29 -20.22 17.69
CA VAL A 395 9.20 -21.63 18.14
C VAL A 395 9.33 -21.76 19.66
N SER A 396 10.52 -21.44 20.19
CA SER A 396 10.79 -21.44 21.63
C SER A 396 10.95 -20.04 22.19
N VAL A 397 11.18 -19.06 21.32
CA VAL A 397 11.08 -17.63 21.59
C VAL A 397 9.85 -17.12 20.85
N PRO A 398 8.79 -16.68 21.54
CA PRO A 398 7.59 -16.19 20.88
C PRO A 398 7.88 -14.96 20.04
N LEU A 399 7.13 -14.83 18.94
CA LEU A 399 7.07 -13.60 18.16
C LEU A 399 6.42 -12.50 18.98
N GLY A 400 6.93 -11.28 18.82
CA GLY A 400 6.23 -10.06 19.23
C GLY A 400 5.27 -9.58 18.14
N ASP A 401 4.54 -8.52 18.46
CA ASP A 401 3.48 -7.94 17.62
C ASP A 401 4.01 -7.60 16.23
N GLU A 402 5.25 -7.10 16.11
CA GLU A 402 5.85 -6.74 14.81
C GLU A 402 5.91 -7.90 13.78
N HIS A 403 5.65 -9.12 14.23
CA HIS A 403 5.70 -10.33 13.43
C HIS A 403 4.38 -11.10 13.29
N VAL A 404 3.30 -10.71 13.95
CA VAL A 404 1.98 -11.38 13.85
C VAL A 404 0.87 -10.37 14.03
N LEU A 405 -0.06 -10.29 13.08
CA LEU A 405 -1.31 -9.54 13.24
C LEU A 405 -2.42 -10.51 13.66
N THR A 406 -2.89 -10.39 14.89
CA THR A 406 -3.89 -11.27 15.48
C THR A 406 -5.29 -11.08 14.88
N ALA A 407 -6.18 -12.05 15.08
CA ALA A 407 -7.56 -11.94 14.62
C ALA A 407 -8.31 -10.73 15.24
N SER A 408 -8.06 -10.43 16.52
CA SER A 408 -8.70 -9.30 17.22
C SER A 408 -8.22 -7.95 16.68
N GLU A 409 -6.94 -7.81 16.37
CA GLU A 409 -6.40 -6.62 15.71
C GLU A 409 -6.94 -6.44 14.28
N GLN A 410 -7.12 -7.55 13.53
CA GLN A 410 -7.77 -7.51 12.23
C GLN A 410 -9.22 -7.01 12.31
N GLU A 411 -9.97 -7.40 13.35
CA GLU A 411 -11.34 -6.89 13.58
C GLU A 411 -11.34 -5.36 13.79
N ILE A 412 -10.39 -4.83 14.57
CA ILE A 412 -10.22 -3.38 14.76
C ILE A 412 -9.95 -2.70 13.41
N VAL A 413 -9.00 -3.22 12.65
CA VAL A 413 -8.64 -2.71 11.31
C VAL A 413 -9.85 -2.69 10.37
N ALA A 414 -10.61 -3.77 10.31
CA ALA A 414 -11.80 -3.88 9.45
C ALA A 414 -12.92 -2.92 9.89
N GLN A 415 -13.17 -2.82 11.20
CA GLN A 415 -14.19 -1.94 11.76
C GLN A 415 -13.87 -0.46 11.49
N VAL A 416 -12.61 -0.05 11.67
CA VAL A 416 -12.19 1.34 11.43
C VAL A 416 -12.20 1.67 9.94
N THR A 417 -11.71 0.76 9.09
CA THR A 417 -11.77 0.93 7.63
C THR A 417 -13.20 1.14 7.13
N THR A 418 -14.17 0.40 7.70
CA THR A 418 -15.59 0.57 7.38
C THR A 418 -16.10 1.98 7.75
N GLN A 419 -15.69 2.51 8.90
CA GLN A 419 -16.08 3.85 9.35
C GLN A 419 -15.47 4.95 8.48
N TYR A 420 -14.20 4.83 8.11
CA TYR A 420 -13.56 5.76 7.16
C TYR A 420 -14.28 5.76 5.81
N ASN A 421 -14.58 4.57 5.25
CA ASN A 421 -15.26 4.47 3.97
C ASN A 421 -16.68 5.05 4.01
N ALA A 422 -17.39 4.92 5.13
CA ALA A 422 -18.67 5.58 5.33
C ALA A 422 -18.54 7.12 5.33
N ALA A 423 -17.50 7.66 5.97
CA ALA A 423 -17.22 9.10 5.96
C ALA A 423 -16.88 9.59 4.55
N ILE A 424 -15.99 8.91 3.82
CA ILE A 424 -15.62 9.25 2.44
C ILE A 424 -16.85 9.26 1.53
N ALA A 425 -17.71 8.23 1.62
CA ALA A 425 -18.92 8.14 0.82
C ALA A 425 -19.92 9.27 1.14
N SER A 426 -20.10 9.60 2.42
CA SER A 426 -20.95 10.73 2.81
C SER A 426 -20.41 12.06 2.31
N ILE A 427 -19.09 12.27 2.35
CA ILE A 427 -18.46 13.49 1.86
C ILE A 427 -18.58 13.58 0.33
N ALA A 428 -18.37 12.48 -0.40
CA ALA A 428 -18.60 12.44 -1.85
C ALA A 428 -19.99 12.92 -2.23
N GLN A 429 -21.02 12.42 -1.52
CA GLN A 429 -22.41 12.82 -1.75
C GLN A 429 -22.66 14.30 -1.40
N ASN A 430 -22.11 14.80 -0.29
CA ASN A 430 -22.32 16.17 0.15
C ASN A 430 -21.74 17.21 -0.83
N TYR A 431 -20.62 16.89 -1.48
CA TYR A 431 -19.94 17.78 -2.44
C TYR A 431 -20.26 17.41 -3.91
N SER A 432 -21.18 16.47 -4.15
CA SER A 432 -21.53 15.96 -5.51
C SER A 432 -20.33 15.41 -6.30
N LEU A 433 -19.35 14.80 -5.63
CA LEU A 433 -18.15 14.25 -6.23
C LEU A 433 -18.33 12.77 -6.61
N GLY A 434 -17.53 12.29 -7.57
CA GLY A 434 -17.47 10.87 -7.91
C GLY A 434 -16.85 10.05 -6.76
N LEU A 435 -17.29 8.80 -6.60
CA LEU A 435 -16.75 7.87 -5.60
C LEU A 435 -16.27 6.59 -6.28
N VAL A 436 -14.98 6.27 -6.12
CA VAL A 436 -14.40 4.99 -6.53
C VAL A 436 -14.36 4.02 -5.37
N ASP A 437 -14.97 2.85 -5.57
CA ASP A 437 -14.95 1.74 -4.61
C ASP A 437 -13.72 0.85 -4.81
N ALA A 438 -12.56 1.37 -4.41
CA ALA A 438 -11.30 0.62 -4.42
C ALA A 438 -11.34 -0.59 -3.46
N ASN A 439 -12.17 -0.53 -2.40
CA ASN A 439 -12.40 -1.66 -1.51
C ASN A 439 -12.98 -2.86 -2.23
N ALA A 440 -14.12 -2.68 -2.90
CA ALA A 440 -14.73 -3.76 -3.68
C ALA A 440 -13.81 -4.24 -4.82
N LEU A 441 -13.15 -3.30 -5.52
CA LEU A 441 -12.25 -3.64 -6.62
C LEU A 441 -11.06 -4.50 -6.17
N LEU A 442 -10.37 -4.13 -5.09
CA LEU A 442 -9.21 -4.89 -4.61
C LEU A 442 -9.62 -6.21 -3.94
N SER A 443 -10.78 -6.27 -3.28
CA SER A 443 -11.35 -7.55 -2.82
C SER A 443 -11.64 -8.48 -3.99
N GLN A 444 -12.12 -7.97 -5.13
CA GLN A 444 -12.32 -8.78 -6.34
C GLN A 444 -11.00 -9.28 -6.94
N ILE A 445 -9.93 -8.47 -6.93
CA ILE A 445 -8.58 -8.90 -7.35
C ILE A 445 -8.04 -10.00 -6.41
N GLY A 446 -8.38 -9.94 -5.13
CA GLY A 446 -8.02 -10.95 -4.12
C GLY A 446 -8.82 -12.25 -4.23
N ALA A 447 -10.02 -12.21 -4.80
CA ALA A 447 -10.89 -13.37 -4.93
C ALA A 447 -10.37 -14.41 -5.94
N SER A 448 -10.83 -15.64 -5.81
CA SER A 448 -10.49 -16.74 -6.72
C SER A 448 -10.85 -16.38 -8.18
N GLY A 449 -9.84 -16.26 -9.03
CA GLY A 449 -9.98 -15.91 -10.45
C GLY A 449 -9.68 -14.44 -10.78
N GLY A 450 -9.66 -13.55 -9.79
CA GLY A 450 -9.35 -12.13 -9.93
C GLY A 450 -10.17 -11.40 -10.99
N LEU A 451 -9.55 -10.40 -11.63
CA LEU A 451 -10.09 -9.69 -12.79
C LEU A 451 -9.52 -10.25 -14.09
N ASN A 452 -10.24 -10.05 -15.18
CA ASN A 452 -9.75 -10.40 -16.52
C ASN A 452 -9.87 -9.19 -17.45
N TYR A 453 -8.73 -8.73 -17.96
CA TYR A 453 -8.65 -7.68 -18.96
C TYR A 453 -8.11 -8.27 -20.25
N GLN A 454 -8.98 -8.38 -21.26
CA GLN A 454 -8.62 -8.87 -22.61
C GLN A 454 -7.85 -10.22 -22.59
N GLY A 455 -8.22 -11.13 -21.69
CA GLY A 455 -7.57 -12.43 -21.54
C GLY A 455 -6.38 -12.46 -20.58
N ILE A 456 -5.99 -11.31 -20.01
CA ILE A 456 -4.92 -11.20 -19.00
C ILE A 456 -5.55 -11.25 -17.60
N PRO A 457 -5.28 -12.31 -16.80
CA PRO A 457 -5.74 -12.36 -15.42
C PRO A 457 -4.94 -11.38 -14.56
N ILE A 458 -5.64 -10.63 -13.73
CA ILE A 458 -5.07 -9.72 -12.72
C ILE A 458 -5.54 -10.19 -11.35
N THR A 459 -4.60 -10.67 -10.54
CA THR A 459 -4.89 -11.26 -9.22
C THR A 459 -3.93 -10.72 -8.15
N SER A 460 -4.25 -10.97 -6.89
CA SER A 460 -3.37 -10.70 -5.76
C SER A 460 -2.23 -11.72 -5.60
N GLN A 461 -2.07 -12.69 -6.51
CA GLN A 461 -0.99 -13.67 -6.37
C GLN A 461 0.38 -12.95 -6.37
N PHE A 462 1.13 -13.11 -5.29
CA PHE A 462 2.43 -12.43 -5.14
C PHE A 462 3.37 -12.77 -6.29
N VAL A 463 4.07 -11.76 -6.83
CA VAL A 463 4.98 -11.83 -7.99
C VAL A 463 4.29 -12.06 -9.34
N THR A 464 3.35 -13.00 -9.46
CA THR A 464 2.84 -13.45 -10.77
C THR A 464 1.43 -12.97 -11.11
N GLY A 465 0.67 -12.47 -10.12
CA GLY A 465 -0.71 -12.02 -10.29
C GLY A 465 -0.84 -10.67 -11.00
N GLY A 466 0.25 -9.91 -11.08
CA GLY A 466 0.33 -8.67 -11.85
C GLY A 466 -0.27 -7.44 -11.18
N ALA A 467 -1.12 -7.57 -10.16
CA ALA A 467 -1.70 -6.41 -9.47
C ALA A 467 -0.71 -5.73 -8.52
N PHE A 468 -0.03 -6.50 -7.66
CA PHE A 468 0.82 -6.00 -6.59
C PHE A 468 2.32 -6.18 -6.88
N SER A 469 3.10 -5.22 -6.40
CA SER A 469 4.55 -5.13 -6.53
C SER A 469 5.29 -5.99 -5.49
N LEU A 470 6.62 -5.99 -5.53
CA LEU A 470 7.45 -6.90 -4.72
C LEU A 470 7.51 -6.57 -3.23
N ASP A 471 6.95 -5.44 -2.80
CA ASP A 471 6.74 -5.15 -1.38
C ASP A 471 5.46 -5.80 -0.80
N GLY A 472 4.60 -6.36 -1.66
CA GLY A 472 3.35 -7.00 -1.25
C GLY A 472 2.26 -6.03 -0.80
N VAL A 473 2.47 -4.72 -0.96
CA VAL A 473 1.54 -3.66 -0.51
C VAL A 473 1.08 -2.81 -1.69
N HIS A 474 2.03 -2.27 -2.45
CA HIS A 474 1.73 -1.30 -3.50
C HIS A 474 1.47 -1.97 -4.84
N LEU A 475 0.74 -1.26 -5.70
CA LEU A 475 0.38 -1.74 -7.03
C LEU A 475 1.57 -1.68 -7.99
N THR A 476 1.62 -2.60 -8.94
CA THR A 476 2.51 -2.50 -10.11
C THR A 476 2.01 -1.40 -11.07
N PRO A 477 2.78 -1.04 -12.13
CA PRO A 477 2.25 -0.26 -13.24
C PRO A 477 0.92 -0.81 -13.80
N ARG A 478 0.81 -2.13 -13.92
CA ARG A 478 -0.42 -2.79 -14.36
C ARG A 478 -1.56 -2.67 -13.36
N GLY A 479 -1.29 -2.80 -12.06
CA GLY A 479 -2.28 -2.56 -11.02
C GLY A 479 -2.79 -1.11 -11.04
N ASN A 480 -1.90 -0.14 -11.24
CA ASN A 480 -2.26 1.27 -11.41
C ASN A 480 -3.14 1.51 -12.65
N ALA A 481 -2.91 0.81 -13.75
CA ALA A 481 -3.77 0.89 -14.95
C ALA A 481 -5.19 0.36 -14.68
N VAL A 482 -5.34 -0.67 -13.86
CA VAL A 482 -6.67 -1.16 -13.41
C VAL A 482 -7.38 -0.10 -12.58
N ILE A 483 -6.69 0.52 -11.62
CA ILE A 483 -7.25 1.62 -10.83
C ILE A 483 -7.63 2.81 -11.72
N ALA A 484 -6.77 3.17 -12.67
CA ALA A 484 -7.03 4.26 -13.61
C ALA A 484 -8.32 4.01 -14.42
N ASN A 485 -8.54 2.80 -14.91
CA ASN A 485 -9.78 2.43 -15.60
C ASN A 485 -11.03 2.51 -14.71
N GLU A 486 -10.94 2.14 -13.43
CA GLU A 486 -12.08 2.29 -12.52
C GLU A 486 -12.37 3.76 -12.21
N ILE A 487 -11.34 4.60 -12.06
CA ILE A 487 -11.52 6.05 -11.90
C ILE A 487 -12.13 6.66 -13.17
N ILE A 488 -11.61 6.33 -14.36
CA ILE A 488 -12.16 6.79 -15.64
C ILE A 488 -13.64 6.40 -15.79
N LYS A 489 -13.99 5.17 -15.41
CA LYS A 489 -15.40 4.71 -15.40
C LYS A 489 -16.27 5.56 -14.48
N VAL A 490 -15.79 5.90 -13.29
CA VAL A 490 -16.51 6.80 -12.37
C VAL A 490 -16.62 8.20 -12.96
N ILE A 491 -15.55 8.76 -13.53
CA ILE A 491 -15.56 10.08 -14.18
C ILE A 491 -16.61 10.13 -15.28
N ASN A 492 -16.59 9.18 -16.21
CA ASN A 492 -17.53 9.11 -17.32
C ASN A 492 -18.99 9.00 -16.84
N ALA A 493 -19.23 8.25 -15.75
CA ALA A 493 -20.57 8.08 -15.20
C ALA A 493 -21.06 9.31 -14.43
N ASN A 494 -20.18 9.99 -13.68
CA ASN A 494 -20.56 11.07 -12.78
C ASN A 494 -20.67 12.43 -13.47
N TYR A 495 -19.86 12.65 -14.51
CA TYR A 495 -19.74 13.93 -15.21
C TYR A 495 -20.16 13.86 -16.68
N GLU A 496 -20.83 12.78 -17.09
CA GLU A 496 -21.24 12.55 -18.49
C GLU A 496 -20.09 12.67 -19.50
N ALA A 497 -18.86 12.39 -19.06
CA ALA A 497 -17.65 12.42 -19.87
C ALA A 497 -17.52 11.15 -20.73
N ASN A 498 -16.63 11.21 -21.73
CA ASN A 498 -16.28 10.10 -22.60
C ASN A 498 -14.77 9.95 -22.72
N LEU A 499 -14.09 9.65 -21.61
CA LEU A 499 -12.68 9.32 -21.58
C LEU A 499 -12.45 7.84 -21.97
N PRO A 500 -11.45 7.53 -22.81
CA PRO A 500 -11.13 6.15 -23.15
C PRO A 500 -10.44 5.43 -22.00
N ASN A 501 -10.73 4.14 -21.85
CA ASN A 501 -9.96 3.26 -20.98
C ASN A 501 -8.53 3.06 -21.52
N VAL A 502 -7.62 2.64 -20.66
CA VAL A 502 -6.27 2.21 -21.02
C VAL A 502 -6.22 0.69 -21.24
N ASP A 503 -5.36 0.25 -22.16
CA ASP A 503 -5.02 -1.17 -22.27
C ASP A 503 -4.12 -1.58 -21.11
N VAL A 504 -4.70 -2.29 -20.14
CA VAL A 504 -4.01 -2.83 -18.96
C VAL A 504 -2.83 -3.74 -19.34
N GLY A 505 -2.91 -4.45 -20.47
CA GLY A 505 -1.86 -5.34 -20.95
C GLY A 505 -0.57 -4.64 -21.36
N SER A 506 -0.66 -3.37 -21.75
CA SER A 506 0.49 -2.55 -22.14
C SER A 506 1.41 -2.16 -20.98
N TYR A 507 0.94 -2.30 -19.74
CA TYR A 507 1.69 -1.94 -18.54
C TYR A 507 2.48 -3.12 -17.97
N GLY A 508 3.71 -2.82 -17.53
CA GLY A 508 4.63 -3.77 -16.92
C GLY A 508 4.20 -4.24 -15.53
N THR A 509 4.90 -5.25 -15.00
CA THR A 509 4.69 -5.77 -13.64
C THR A 509 6.00 -5.69 -12.85
N VAL A 510 6.48 -6.81 -12.32
CA VAL A 510 7.72 -6.89 -11.54
C VAL A 510 8.95 -6.80 -12.45
N SER A 511 10.01 -6.15 -11.95
CA SER A 511 11.29 -6.03 -12.67
C SER A 511 12.23 -7.19 -12.32
N LEU A 512 12.89 -7.79 -13.33
CA LEU A 512 13.91 -8.82 -13.13
C LEU A 512 15.32 -8.20 -13.03
N SER A 513 16.11 -8.62 -12.05
CA SER A 513 17.55 -8.28 -11.98
C SER A 513 18.27 -9.21 -11.02
N ASN A 514 19.45 -9.70 -11.43
CA ASN A 514 20.35 -10.49 -10.56
C ASN A 514 21.44 -9.63 -9.90
N ASN A 515 21.44 -8.31 -10.11
CA ASN A 515 22.32 -7.39 -9.39
C ASN A 515 21.68 -6.98 -8.06
N VAL A 516 21.75 -7.86 -7.06
CA VAL A 516 21.08 -7.69 -5.76
C VAL A 516 22.04 -7.84 -4.59
N GLN A 517 21.66 -7.28 -3.44
CA GLN A 517 22.47 -7.21 -2.22
C GLN A 517 22.63 -8.58 -1.55
#